data_AF-A1RYS4-F1
#
_entry.id   AF-A1RYS4-F1
#
_cell.length_a   1.000
_cell.length_b   1.000
_cell.length_c   1.000
_cell.angle_alpha   90.00
_cell.angle_beta   90.00
_cell.angle_gamma   90.00
#
_symmetry.space_group_name_H-M   'P 1'
#
loop_
_entity.id
_entity.type
_entity.pdbx_description
1 polymer ?
#
loop_
_entity_poly.entity_id
_entity_poly.type
_entity_poly.pdbx_seq_one_letter_code
_entity_poly.pdbx_strand_id
1 'polypeptide(L)'
;MGLDRYAELAELAGRMRGYFENVVTAVNFFTYGMLTGAYFSVVWGFPELWEYRYAVLAGFTALMVVAYAVTSRFASRAPRVEVWRWVASFLAPLPVFYVVAVATGSEAAAASAWYLYVGLFLLLVYVSFGGAEWSKPFLVASSTMLATYPAVLYLSLARGYAANLVALGLMLASYYAAGIYALRRAHRALEGGVGG
;
A
#
# COMPACT_ATOMS: atom_id res chain seq x y z
N MET A 1 18.83 -42.86 -11.28
CA MET A 1 18.78 -41.52 -10.63
C MET A 1 17.80 -41.69 -9.46
N GLY A 2 18.28 -41.61 -8.21
CA GLY A 2 17.54 -42.09 -7.03
C GLY A 2 16.32 -41.23 -6.68
N LEU A 3 15.28 -41.85 -6.15
CA LEU A 3 14.03 -41.21 -5.70
C LEU A 3 14.29 -40.05 -4.72
N ASP A 4 15.35 -40.13 -3.92
CA ASP A 4 15.76 -39.08 -2.97
C ASP A 4 16.14 -37.77 -3.66
N ARG A 5 16.81 -37.83 -4.82
CA ARG A 5 17.13 -36.63 -5.62
C ARG A 5 15.88 -35.97 -6.20
N TYR A 6 14.88 -36.77 -6.57
CA TYR A 6 13.60 -36.23 -7.05
C TYR A 6 12.81 -35.56 -5.92
N ALA A 7 12.84 -36.13 -4.71
CA ALA A 7 12.21 -35.54 -3.53
C ALA A 7 12.88 -34.21 -3.14
N GLU A 8 14.20 -34.15 -3.10
CA GLU A 8 14.95 -32.91 -2.82
C GLU A 8 14.67 -31.81 -3.86
N LEU A 9 14.63 -32.18 -5.15
CA LEU A 9 14.30 -31.24 -6.23
C LEU A 9 12.86 -30.74 -6.14
N ALA A 10 11.91 -31.60 -5.79
CA ALA A 10 10.51 -31.22 -5.59
C ALA A 10 10.35 -30.27 -4.39
N GLU A 11 11.06 -30.52 -3.29
CA GLU A 11 11.05 -29.66 -2.11
C GLU A 11 11.67 -28.29 -2.39
N LEU A 12 12.81 -28.25 -3.11
CA LEU A 12 13.43 -27.01 -3.54
C LEU A 12 12.50 -26.22 -4.47
N ALA A 13 11.86 -26.89 -5.45
CA ALA A 13 10.88 -26.26 -6.33
C ALA A 13 9.69 -25.67 -5.57
N GLY A 14 9.21 -26.36 -4.52
CA GLY A 14 8.17 -25.86 -3.62
C GLY A 14 8.60 -24.59 -2.88
N ARG A 15 9.81 -24.58 -2.32
CA ARG A 15 10.39 -23.41 -1.64
C ARG A 15 10.61 -22.23 -2.58
N MET A 16 11.14 -22.48 -3.79
CA MET A 16 11.33 -21.45 -4.81
C MET A 16 10.00 -20.84 -5.25
N ARG A 17 8.94 -21.65 -5.40
CA ARG A 17 7.60 -21.15 -5.70
C ARG A 17 7.10 -20.21 -4.60
N GLY A 18 7.21 -20.60 -3.34
CA GLY A 18 6.83 -19.75 -2.20
C GLY A 18 7.65 -18.46 -2.13
N TYR A 19 8.95 -18.52 -2.43
CA TYR A 19 9.82 -17.35 -2.53
C TYR A 19 9.33 -16.38 -3.61
N PHE A 20 9.14 -16.86 -4.85
CA PHE A 20 8.69 -16.00 -5.95
C PHE A 20 7.30 -15.41 -5.73
N GLU A 21 6.38 -16.17 -5.13
CA GLU A 21 5.06 -15.67 -4.75
C GLU A 21 5.18 -14.48 -3.78
N ASN A 22 6.02 -14.60 -2.73
CA ASN A 22 6.25 -13.52 -1.77
C ASN A 22 6.98 -12.31 -2.41
N VAL A 23 7.92 -12.55 -3.33
CA VAL A 23 8.62 -11.49 -4.06
C VAL A 23 7.65 -10.71 -4.94
N VAL A 24 6.77 -11.39 -5.69
CA VAL A 24 5.74 -10.72 -6.50
C VAL A 24 4.82 -9.86 -5.63
N THR A 25 4.39 -10.37 -4.47
CA THR A 25 3.60 -9.58 -3.52
C THR A 25 4.37 -8.34 -3.03
N ALA A 26 5.66 -8.48 -2.70
CA ALA A 26 6.48 -7.36 -2.28
C ALA A 26 6.65 -6.32 -3.40
N VAL A 27 6.91 -6.75 -4.64
CA VAL A 27 7.01 -5.86 -5.81
C VAL A 27 5.69 -5.13 -6.05
N ASN A 28 4.56 -5.81 -5.95
CA ASN A 28 3.25 -5.19 -6.09
C ASN A 28 3.03 -4.13 -5.01
N PHE A 29 3.32 -4.46 -3.75
CA PHE A 29 3.24 -3.52 -2.62
C PHE A 29 4.12 -2.27 -2.84
N PHE A 30 5.39 -2.46 -3.23
CA PHE A 30 6.29 -1.35 -3.55
C PHE A 30 5.79 -0.52 -4.73
N THR A 31 5.22 -1.15 -5.76
CA THR A 31 4.65 -0.46 -6.93
C THR A 31 3.55 0.51 -6.50
N TYR A 32 2.65 0.10 -5.61
CA TYR A 32 1.61 0.99 -5.08
C TYR A 32 2.20 2.16 -4.28
N GLY A 33 3.21 1.90 -3.44
CA GLY A 33 3.89 2.95 -2.68
C GLY A 33 4.60 3.96 -3.57
N MET A 34 5.34 3.49 -4.58
CA MET A 34 6.04 4.34 -5.54
C MET A 34 5.06 5.15 -6.38
N LEU A 35 4.00 4.53 -6.90
CA LEU A 35 3.00 5.25 -7.69
C LEU A 35 2.27 6.29 -6.84
N THR A 36 1.93 5.97 -5.59
CA THR A 36 1.34 6.94 -4.66
C THR A 36 2.29 8.10 -4.40
N GLY A 37 3.55 7.81 -4.06
CA GLY A 37 4.56 8.84 -3.81
C GLY A 37 4.84 9.71 -5.03
N ALA A 38 4.98 9.11 -6.21
CA ALA A 38 5.23 9.81 -7.46
C ALA A 38 4.03 10.67 -7.86
N TYR A 39 2.82 10.11 -7.84
CA TYR A 39 1.59 10.82 -8.19
C TYR A 39 1.45 12.10 -7.38
N PHE A 40 1.56 11.96 -6.07
CA PHE A 40 1.38 13.06 -5.16
C PHE A 40 2.56 14.04 -5.19
N SER A 41 3.78 13.58 -5.41
CA SER A 41 4.93 14.49 -5.62
C SER A 41 4.74 15.38 -6.86
N VAL A 42 4.12 14.84 -7.93
CA VAL A 42 3.74 15.63 -9.11
C VAL A 42 2.62 16.61 -8.75
N VAL A 43 1.53 16.15 -8.13
CA VAL A 43 0.40 17.01 -7.75
C VAL A 43 0.83 18.16 -6.83
N TRP A 44 1.71 17.89 -5.86
CA TRP A 44 2.23 18.93 -4.96
C TRP A 44 3.18 19.93 -5.64
N GLY A 45 3.77 19.57 -6.78
CA GLY A 45 4.57 20.48 -7.60
C GLY A 45 3.74 21.53 -8.36
N PHE A 46 2.42 21.33 -8.48
CA PHE A 46 1.50 22.20 -9.22
C PHE A 46 0.27 22.54 -8.37
N PRO A 47 0.35 23.58 -7.52
CA PRO A 47 -0.72 23.95 -6.61
C PRO A 47 -2.09 24.17 -7.27
N GLU A 48 -2.10 24.61 -8.54
CA GLU A 48 -3.30 24.86 -9.35
C GLU A 48 -4.14 23.57 -9.55
N LEU A 49 -3.50 22.39 -9.50
CA LEU A 49 -4.22 21.12 -9.62
C LEU A 49 -5.19 20.87 -8.45
N TRP A 50 -4.99 21.53 -7.31
CA TRP A 50 -5.90 21.41 -6.17
C TRP A 50 -7.26 22.08 -6.39
N GLU A 51 -7.36 23.03 -7.32
CA GLU A 51 -8.65 23.57 -7.78
C GLU A 51 -9.51 22.46 -8.40
N TYR A 52 -8.85 21.47 -9.02
CA TYR A 52 -9.46 20.28 -9.62
C TYR A 52 -9.37 19.05 -8.72
N ARG A 53 -9.45 19.23 -7.38
CA ARG A 53 -9.31 18.15 -6.39
C ARG A 53 -10.07 16.85 -6.69
N TYR A 54 -11.29 16.94 -7.24
CA TYR A 54 -12.04 15.74 -7.62
C TYR A 54 -11.44 15.00 -8.82
N ALA A 55 -10.91 15.73 -9.81
CA ALA A 55 -10.20 15.15 -10.93
C ALA A 55 -8.85 14.55 -10.48
N VAL A 56 -8.16 15.20 -9.54
CA VAL A 56 -6.94 14.66 -8.91
C VAL A 56 -7.24 13.36 -8.16
N LEU A 57 -8.32 13.29 -7.38
CA LEU A 57 -8.69 12.04 -6.70
C LEU A 57 -9.14 10.96 -7.68
N ALA A 58 -9.88 11.32 -8.73
CA ALA A 58 -10.29 10.39 -9.78
C ALA A 58 -9.09 9.86 -10.58
N GLY A 59 -8.12 10.72 -10.92
CA GLY A 59 -6.88 10.34 -11.59
C GLY A 59 -6.04 9.39 -10.76
N PHE A 60 -5.92 9.66 -9.45
CA PHE A 60 -5.26 8.74 -8.51
C PHE A 60 -5.97 7.38 -8.46
N THR A 61 -7.30 7.40 -8.40
CA THR A 61 -8.13 6.18 -8.42
C THR A 61 -7.88 5.37 -9.68
N ALA A 62 -7.97 6.00 -10.85
CA ALA A 62 -7.73 5.36 -12.13
C ALA A 62 -6.32 4.75 -12.20
N LEU A 63 -5.30 5.50 -11.75
CA LEU A 63 -3.92 5.01 -11.70
C LEU A 63 -3.78 3.74 -10.85
N MET A 64 -4.41 3.70 -9.67
CA MET A 64 -4.34 2.55 -8.78
C MET A 64 -5.08 1.32 -9.34
N VAL A 65 -6.21 1.54 -10.02
CA VAL A 65 -6.95 0.48 -10.73
C VAL A 65 -6.13 -0.08 -11.88
N VAL A 66 -5.51 0.78 -12.69
CA VAL A 66 -4.62 0.37 -13.79
C VAL A 66 -3.42 -0.39 -13.24
N ALA A 67 -2.78 0.12 -12.17
CA ALA A 67 -1.67 -0.56 -11.52
C ALA A 67 -2.06 -1.97 -11.07
N TYR A 68 -3.22 -2.12 -10.43
CA TYR A 68 -3.76 -3.44 -10.08
C TYR A 68 -4.01 -4.33 -11.29
N ALA A 69 -4.60 -3.81 -12.36
CA ALA A 69 -4.86 -4.58 -13.57
C ALA A 69 -3.56 -5.09 -14.24
N VAL A 70 -2.46 -4.34 -14.11
CA VAL A 70 -1.14 -4.74 -14.60
C VAL A 70 -0.48 -5.75 -13.66
N THR A 71 -0.43 -5.47 -12.36
CA THR A 71 0.28 -6.29 -11.37
C THR A 71 -0.42 -7.63 -11.09
N SER A 72 -1.75 -7.67 -11.17
CA SER A 72 -2.53 -8.91 -11.01
C SER A 72 -2.22 -9.97 -12.07
N ARG A 73 -1.70 -9.59 -13.24
CA ARG A 73 -1.25 -10.55 -14.28
C ARG A 73 -0.05 -11.37 -13.86
N PHE A 74 0.74 -10.87 -12.92
CA PHE A 74 1.95 -11.52 -12.41
C PHE A 74 1.68 -12.27 -11.10
N ALA A 75 0.53 -12.05 -10.45
CA ALA A 75 0.15 -12.74 -9.22
C ALA A 75 -0.46 -14.11 -9.55
N SER A 76 0.20 -15.19 -9.13
CA SER A 76 -0.28 -16.57 -9.30
C SER A 76 -1.54 -16.89 -8.49
N ARG A 77 -1.90 -16.03 -7.51
CA ARG A 77 -2.96 -16.26 -6.51
C ARG A 77 -4.01 -15.16 -6.43
N ALA A 78 -4.11 -14.21 -7.35
CA ALA A 78 -5.21 -13.25 -7.30
C ALA A 78 -6.44 -13.83 -8.03
N PRO A 79 -7.47 -14.40 -7.34
CA PRO A 79 -8.69 -14.76 -8.03
C PRO A 79 -9.26 -13.52 -8.69
N ARG A 80 -9.65 -13.64 -9.97
CA ARG A 80 -10.26 -12.57 -10.77
C ARG A 80 -11.51 -11.95 -10.12
N VAL A 81 -12.08 -12.59 -9.09
CA VAL A 81 -13.21 -12.10 -8.27
C VAL A 81 -12.74 -11.09 -7.19
N GLU A 82 -11.43 -10.89 -7.00
CA GLU A 82 -10.87 -10.02 -5.96
C GLU A 82 -10.68 -8.56 -6.36
N VAL A 83 -10.80 -8.25 -7.66
CA VAL A 83 -10.63 -6.89 -8.17
C VAL A 83 -11.63 -5.94 -7.50
N TRP A 84 -12.89 -6.37 -7.36
CA TRP A 84 -13.90 -5.54 -6.73
C TRP A 84 -13.58 -5.28 -5.26
N ARG A 85 -13.03 -6.27 -4.52
CA ARG A 85 -12.65 -6.11 -3.11
C ARG A 85 -11.55 -5.07 -2.99
N TRP A 86 -10.55 -5.15 -3.87
CA TRP A 86 -9.47 -4.17 -3.93
C TRP A 86 -9.97 -2.76 -4.24
N VAL A 87 -10.81 -2.63 -5.26
CA VAL A 87 -11.44 -1.35 -5.64
C VAL A 87 -12.31 -0.82 -4.51
N ALA A 88 -13.07 -1.67 -3.83
CA ALA A 88 -13.89 -1.28 -2.68
C ALA A 88 -13.01 -0.83 -1.50
N SER A 89 -11.93 -1.54 -1.18
CA SER A 89 -10.97 -1.11 -0.15
C SER A 89 -10.35 0.25 -0.47
N PHE A 90 -10.16 0.55 -1.76
CA PHE A 90 -9.63 1.82 -2.22
C PHE A 90 -10.67 2.95 -2.14
N LEU A 91 -11.90 2.72 -2.61
CA LEU A 91 -12.94 3.75 -2.63
C LEU A 91 -13.54 4.04 -1.25
N ALA A 92 -13.62 3.03 -0.37
CA ALA A 92 -14.23 3.16 0.95
C ALA A 92 -13.68 4.30 1.83
N PRO A 93 -12.36 4.59 1.87
CA PRO A 93 -11.82 5.69 2.66
C PRO A 93 -11.97 7.08 2.02
N LEU A 94 -12.56 7.24 0.83
CA LEU A 94 -12.74 8.56 0.20
C LEU A 94 -13.48 9.60 1.07
N PRO A 95 -14.51 9.25 1.87
CA PRO A 95 -15.19 10.22 2.74
C PRO A 95 -14.27 10.88 3.77
N VAL A 96 -13.09 10.33 4.05
CA VAL A 96 -12.11 10.90 4.99
C VAL A 96 -11.72 12.32 4.60
N PHE A 97 -11.55 12.61 3.31
CA PHE A 97 -11.24 13.96 2.84
C PHE A 97 -12.32 14.96 3.26
N TYR A 98 -13.59 14.58 3.12
CA TYR A 98 -14.73 15.42 3.52
C TYR A 98 -14.81 15.55 5.05
N VAL A 99 -14.67 14.43 5.78
CA VAL A 99 -14.72 14.43 7.25
C VAL A 99 -13.63 15.32 7.84
N VAL A 100 -12.39 15.22 7.35
CA VAL A 100 -11.28 16.05 7.84
C VAL A 100 -11.49 17.52 7.48
N ALA A 101 -11.97 17.82 6.27
CA ALA A 101 -12.28 19.19 5.87
C ALA A 101 -13.34 19.83 6.79
N VAL A 102 -14.44 19.13 7.04
CA VAL A 102 -15.53 19.64 7.88
C VAL A 102 -15.10 19.75 9.35
N ALA A 103 -14.38 18.76 9.88
CA ALA A 103 -13.99 18.73 11.29
C ALA A 103 -12.95 19.80 11.65
N THR A 104 -12.10 20.18 10.71
CA THR A 104 -10.99 21.11 10.97
C THR A 104 -11.21 22.50 10.40
N GLY A 105 -12.09 22.66 9.41
CA GLY A 105 -12.24 23.92 8.66
C GLY A 105 -10.96 24.35 7.92
N SER A 106 -9.96 23.47 7.78
CA SER A 106 -8.66 23.79 7.20
C SER A 106 -8.45 23.05 5.89
N GLU A 107 -8.25 23.81 4.80
CA GLU A 107 -7.94 23.24 3.49
C GLU A 107 -6.62 22.46 3.50
N ALA A 108 -5.62 22.93 4.25
CA ALA A 108 -4.35 22.22 4.39
C ALA A 108 -4.50 20.89 5.12
N ALA A 109 -5.34 20.84 6.16
CA ALA A 109 -5.67 19.60 6.86
C ALA A 109 -6.42 18.63 5.94
N ALA A 110 -7.42 19.12 5.20
CA ALA A 110 -8.15 18.35 4.20
C ALA A 110 -7.23 17.81 3.10
N ALA A 111 -6.28 18.62 2.62
CA ALA A 111 -5.30 18.19 1.64
C ALA A 111 -4.45 17.05 2.20
N SER A 112 -3.96 17.16 3.45
CA SER A 112 -3.16 16.11 4.12
C SER A 112 -3.91 14.82 4.46
N ALA A 113 -5.23 14.80 4.31
CA ALA A 113 -6.06 13.63 4.56
C ALA A 113 -5.74 12.46 3.61
N TRP A 114 -5.03 12.70 2.50
CA TRP A 114 -4.52 11.65 1.62
C TRP A 114 -3.67 10.62 2.36
N TYR A 115 -2.91 11.04 3.38
CA TYR A 115 -2.07 10.14 4.15
C TYR A 115 -2.90 9.18 5.00
N LEU A 116 -3.95 9.71 5.66
CA LEU A 116 -4.92 8.91 6.39
C LEU A 116 -5.69 7.98 5.43
N TYR A 117 -6.08 8.48 4.28
CA TYR A 117 -6.74 7.72 3.23
C TYR A 117 -5.91 6.49 2.83
N VAL A 118 -4.61 6.67 2.53
CA VAL A 118 -3.73 5.56 2.14
C VAL A 118 -3.57 4.57 3.30
N GLY A 119 -3.40 5.05 4.53
CA GLY A 119 -3.33 4.18 5.71
C GLY A 119 -4.58 3.31 5.88
N LEU A 120 -5.77 3.91 5.74
CA LEU A 120 -7.05 3.19 5.81
C LEU A 120 -7.26 2.25 4.64
N PHE A 121 -6.89 2.65 3.42
CA PHE A 121 -6.93 1.80 2.24
C PHE A 121 -6.09 0.53 2.46
N LEU A 122 -4.84 0.67 2.91
CA LEU A 122 -3.96 -0.48 3.17
C LEU A 122 -4.51 -1.39 4.26
N LEU A 123 -5.11 -0.82 5.32
CA LEU A 123 -5.77 -1.58 6.37
C LEU A 123 -6.99 -2.34 5.81
N LEU A 124 -7.81 -1.67 5.00
CA LEU A 124 -8.98 -2.28 4.38
C LEU A 124 -8.61 -3.37 3.40
N VAL A 125 -7.49 -3.25 2.67
CA VAL A 125 -6.95 -4.35 1.87
C VAL A 125 -6.66 -5.54 2.79
N TYR A 126 -5.88 -5.36 3.86
CA TYR A 126 -5.57 -6.45 4.80
C TYR A 126 -6.82 -7.15 5.35
N VAL A 127 -7.79 -6.38 5.84
CA VAL A 127 -9.06 -6.90 6.39
C VAL A 127 -9.92 -7.54 5.29
N SER A 128 -9.99 -6.91 4.12
CA SER A 128 -10.77 -7.43 2.99
C SER A 128 -10.22 -8.74 2.49
N PHE A 129 -8.95 -9.07 2.71
CA PHE A 129 -8.37 -10.39 2.40
C PHE A 129 -8.28 -11.32 3.62
N GLY A 130 -9.07 -11.05 4.67
CA GLY A 130 -9.18 -11.93 5.84
C GLY A 130 -7.87 -12.08 6.62
N GLY A 131 -6.97 -11.10 6.53
CA GLY A 131 -5.66 -11.17 7.15
C GLY A 131 -4.72 -12.23 6.56
N ALA A 132 -4.94 -12.58 5.28
CA ALA A 132 -4.07 -13.52 4.57
C ALA A 132 -2.58 -13.14 4.71
N GLU A 133 -1.72 -14.14 4.80
CA GLU A 133 -0.29 -13.96 5.04
C GLU A 133 0.40 -12.99 4.06
N TRP A 134 -0.03 -13.01 2.79
CA TRP A 134 0.49 -12.11 1.76
C TRP A 134 0.08 -10.65 1.96
N SER A 135 -1.01 -10.37 2.70
CA SER A 135 -1.49 -9.01 2.95
C SER A 135 -0.88 -8.39 4.22
N LYS A 136 -0.08 -9.13 5.01
CA LYS A 136 0.60 -8.61 6.21
C LYS A 136 1.48 -7.37 5.97
N PRO A 137 2.20 -7.20 4.85
CA PRO A 137 2.94 -5.96 4.57
C PRO A 137 2.03 -4.71 4.55
N PHE A 138 0.80 -4.85 4.06
CA PHE A 138 -0.21 -3.78 4.07
C PHE A 138 -0.61 -3.42 5.50
N LEU A 139 -0.75 -4.41 6.39
CA LEU A 139 -0.98 -4.17 7.82
C LEU A 139 0.17 -3.38 8.44
N VAL A 140 1.43 -3.79 8.20
CA VAL A 140 2.61 -3.10 8.75
C VAL A 140 2.61 -1.63 8.34
N ALA A 141 2.50 -1.32 7.04
CA ALA A 141 2.48 0.06 6.58
C ALA A 141 1.24 0.84 7.02
N SER A 142 0.06 0.22 7.02
CA SER A 142 -1.15 0.88 7.52
C SER A 142 -1.03 1.27 8.99
N SER A 143 -0.50 0.38 9.83
CA SER A 143 -0.37 0.64 11.27
C SER A 143 0.56 1.81 11.57
N THR A 144 1.70 1.91 10.88
CA THR A 144 2.64 3.01 11.04
C THR A 144 2.04 4.31 10.50
N MET A 145 1.35 4.27 9.36
CA MET A 145 0.70 5.46 8.79
C MET A 145 -0.43 5.99 9.70
N LEU A 146 -1.30 5.11 10.18
CA LEU A 146 -2.39 5.48 11.07
C LEU A 146 -1.88 5.99 12.42
N ALA A 147 -0.82 5.37 12.98
CA ALA A 147 -0.22 5.81 14.24
C ALA A 147 0.47 7.18 14.12
N THR A 148 0.99 7.52 12.93
CA THR A 148 1.69 8.80 12.70
C THR A 148 0.79 9.89 12.14
N TYR A 149 -0.43 9.58 11.72
CA TYR A 149 -1.37 10.58 11.19
C TYR A 149 -1.69 11.73 12.16
N PRO A 150 -1.88 11.53 13.48
CA PRO A 150 -2.12 12.65 14.39
C PRO A 150 -1.00 13.71 14.34
N ALA A 151 0.26 13.30 14.16
CA ALA A 151 1.38 14.22 13.99
C ALA A 151 1.31 14.95 12.65
N VAL A 152 0.96 14.26 11.56
CA VAL A 152 0.74 14.89 10.24
C VAL A 152 -0.39 15.92 10.33
N LEU A 153 -1.52 15.56 10.93
CA LEU A 153 -2.67 16.45 11.08
C LEU A 153 -2.32 17.68 11.91
N TYR A 154 -1.62 17.51 13.04
CA TYR A 154 -1.13 18.61 13.85
C TYR A 154 -0.22 19.55 13.04
N LEU A 155 0.73 18.99 12.29
CA LEU A 155 1.61 19.79 11.43
C LEU A 155 0.84 20.49 10.32
N SER A 156 -0.19 19.89 9.73
CA SER A 156 -1.03 20.52 8.71
C SER A 156 -1.75 21.74 9.26
N LEU A 157 -2.25 21.64 10.50
CA LEU A 157 -2.89 22.77 11.19
C LEU A 157 -1.89 23.87 11.57
N ALA A 158 -0.66 23.51 11.95
CA ALA A 158 0.35 24.46 12.43
C ALA A 158 1.20 25.09 11.30
N ARG A 159 1.45 24.36 10.21
CA ARG A 159 2.41 24.69 9.14
C ARG A 159 1.79 24.66 7.74
N GLY A 160 0.48 24.42 7.64
CA GLY A 160 -0.24 24.38 6.37
C GLY A 160 0.25 23.25 5.47
N TYR A 161 0.34 23.53 4.16
CA TYR A 161 0.64 22.52 3.14
C TYR A 161 2.03 21.86 3.27
N ALA A 162 2.97 22.47 3.99
CA ALA A 162 4.31 21.91 4.21
C ALA A 162 4.29 20.55 4.93
N ALA A 163 3.24 20.27 5.72
CA ALA A 163 3.05 18.99 6.38
C ALA A 163 2.94 17.80 5.42
N ASN A 164 2.58 18.04 4.16
CA ASN A 164 2.50 16.98 3.14
C ASN A 164 3.88 16.40 2.79
N LEU A 165 4.96 17.18 2.91
CA LEU A 165 6.32 16.67 2.74
C LEU A 165 6.69 15.68 3.85
N VAL A 166 6.27 15.99 5.09
CA VAL A 166 6.45 15.08 6.23
C VAL A 166 5.62 13.81 6.04
N ALA A 167 4.37 13.94 5.61
CA ALA A 167 3.50 12.82 5.28
C ALA A 167 4.10 11.92 4.18
N LEU A 168 4.66 12.50 3.11
CA LEU A 168 5.37 11.77 2.07
C LEU A 168 6.58 11.02 2.63
N GLY A 169 7.42 11.67 3.44
CA GLY A 169 8.57 11.04 4.06
C GLY A 169 8.19 9.86 4.98
N LEU A 170 7.17 10.04 5.81
CA LEU A 170 6.66 8.99 6.69
C LEU A 170 6.01 7.83 5.93
N MET A 171 5.34 8.13 4.81
CA MET A 171 4.80 7.10 3.93
C MET A 171 5.94 6.27 3.36
N LEU A 172 6.97 6.90 2.78
CA LEU A 172 8.12 6.18 2.22
C LEU A 172 8.81 5.31 3.27
N ALA A 173 8.98 5.82 4.50
CA ALA A 173 9.51 5.05 5.61
C ALA A 173 8.62 3.84 5.98
N SER A 174 7.30 4.03 5.99
CA SER A 174 6.32 2.97 6.27
C SER A 174 6.36 1.86 5.22
N TYR A 175 6.39 2.24 3.94
CA TYR A 175 6.52 1.29 2.83
C TYR A 175 7.88 0.58 2.84
N TYR A 176 8.96 1.29 3.16
CA TYR A 176 10.29 0.68 3.30
C TYR A 176 10.31 -0.36 4.42
N ALA A 177 9.76 -0.05 5.60
CA ALA A 177 9.69 -1.00 6.71
C ALA A 177 8.85 -2.24 6.36
N ALA A 178 7.67 -2.05 5.75
CA ALA A 178 6.83 -3.14 5.26
C ALA A 178 7.51 -3.98 4.17
N GLY A 179 8.30 -3.33 3.31
CA GLY A 179 9.12 -3.97 2.28
C GLY A 179 10.23 -4.84 2.86
N ILE A 180 10.98 -4.34 3.86
CA ILE A 180 11.96 -5.15 4.60
C ILE A 180 11.28 -6.35 5.25
N TYR A 181 10.11 -6.16 5.86
CA TYR A 181 9.35 -7.24 6.46
C TYR A 181 9.00 -8.33 5.42
N ALA A 182 8.52 -7.92 4.23
CA ALA A 182 8.21 -8.84 3.14
C ALA A 182 9.45 -9.59 2.62
N LEU A 183 10.59 -8.91 2.46
CA LEU A 183 11.84 -9.51 2.00
C LEU A 183 12.42 -10.50 3.01
N ARG A 184 12.43 -10.16 4.30
CA ARG A 184 12.85 -11.06 5.38
C ARG A 184 12.01 -12.32 5.40
N ARG A 185 10.71 -12.19 5.17
CA ARG A 185 9.79 -13.32 5.08
C ARG A 185 10.06 -14.19 3.86
N ALA A 186 10.23 -13.59 2.68
CA ALA A 186 10.57 -14.32 1.47
C ALA A 186 11.86 -15.14 1.66
N HIS A 187 12.87 -14.54 2.28
CA HIS A 187 14.13 -15.21 2.61
C HIS A 187 13.93 -16.43 3.53
N ARG A 188 13.17 -16.28 4.63
CA ARG A 188 12.86 -17.41 5.54
C ARG A 188 12.11 -18.55 4.85
N ALA A 189 11.20 -18.23 3.92
CA ALA A 189 10.47 -19.23 3.15
C ALA A 189 11.41 -20.06 2.25
N LEU A 190 12.50 -19.46 1.76
CA LEU A 190 13.53 -20.14 0.98
C LEU A 190 14.42 -21.03 1.87
N GLU A 191 14.72 -20.60 3.09
CA GLU A 191 15.54 -21.35 4.06
C GLU A 191 14.83 -22.57 4.68
N GLY A 192 13.54 -22.80 4.37
CA GLY A 192 12.77 -23.89 4.96
C GLY A 192 12.18 -23.58 6.34
N GLY A 193 12.25 -22.32 6.78
CA GLY A 193 11.55 -21.85 7.97
C GLY A 193 10.05 -21.82 7.72
N VAL A 194 9.33 -22.83 8.20
CA VAL A 194 7.87 -22.81 8.30
C VAL A 194 7.48 -21.58 9.12
N GLY A 195 7.00 -20.55 8.44
CA GLY A 195 6.45 -19.36 9.07
C GLY A 195 5.07 -19.68 9.65
N GLY A 196 5.02 -19.89 10.96
CA GLY A 196 3.82 -19.60 11.76
C GLY A 196 3.58 -18.10 11.88
#